data_AF-A0A7W0XHE8-F1
#
_entry.id   AF-A0A7W0XHE8-F1
#
_cell.length_a   1.000
_cell.length_b   1.000
_cell.length_c   1.000
_cell.angle_alpha   90.00
_cell.angle_beta   90.00
_cell.angle_gamma   90.00
#
_symmetry.space_group_name_H-M   'P 1'
#
loop_
_entity.id
_entity.type
_entity.pdbx_description
1 polymer ?
#
loop_
_entity_poly.entity_id
_entity_poly.type
_entity_poly.pdbx_seq_one_letter_code
_entity_poly.pdbx_strand_id
1 'polypeptide(L)' 'RENPTGVVSGVERVMRGGSFLCAGNFCTNYRVAGRSHSTPDTGLNNVGFRCAKGV' A
#
# COMPACT_ATOMS: atom_id res chain seq x y z
N ARG A 1 23.01 -3.31 -3.21
CA ARG A 1 21.61 -2.92 -2.94
C ARG A 1 20.80 -3.29 -4.17
N GLU A 2 19.91 -4.27 -4.07
CA GLU A 2 19.05 -4.66 -5.18
C GLU A 2 17.85 -3.71 -5.28
N ASN A 3 17.27 -3.56 -6.48
CA ASN A 3 16.10 -2.73 -6.76
C ASN A 3 14.90 -3.62 -7.14
N PRO A 4 14.28 -4.32 -6.18
CA PRO A 4 13.17 -5.22 -6.48
C PRO A 4 11.93 -4.45 -6.93
N THR A 5 11.36 -4.84 -8.07
CA THR A 5 10.14 -4.24 -8.65
C THR A 5 8.86 -4.99 -8.24
N GLY A 6 8.98 -6.12 -7.53
CA GLY A 6 7.87 -6.98 -7.16
C GLY A 6 7.60 -8.10 -8.17
N VAL A 7 6.45 -8.75 -8.05
CA VAL A 7 6.03 -9.83 -8.98
C VAL A 7 5.59 -9.24 -10.33
N VAL A 8 5.86 -9.97 -11.42
CA VAL A 8 5.59 -9.51 -12.80
C VAL A 8 4.07 -9.47 -13.09
N SER A 9 3.30 -10.36 -12.47
CA SER A 9 1.85 -10.45 -12.66
C SER A 9 1.13 -10.59 -11.31
N GLY A 10 -0.12 -10.12 -11.28
CA GLY A 10 -0.98 -10.15 -10.10
C GLY A 10 -2.27 -9.37 -10.36
N VAL A 11 -3.34 -9.74 -9.67
CA VAL A 11 -4.65 -9.07 -9.79
C VAL A 11 -4.69 -7.79 -8.95
N GLU A 12 -3.94 -7.76 -7.85
CA GLU A 12 -3.97 -6.68 -6.86
C GLU A 12 -2.66 -5.89 -6.81
N ARG A 13 -2.73 -4.69 -6.26
CA ARG A 13 -1.60 -3.77 -6.08
C ARG A 13 -1.37 -3.47 -4.60
N VAL A 14 -0.11 -3.27 -4.25
CA VAL A 14 0.32 -3.04 -2.86
C VAL A 14 -0.08 -1.63 -2.41
N MET A 15 -0.69 -1.54 -1.23
CA MET A 15 -0.94 -0.30 -0.49
C MET A 15 -0.12 -0.28 0.81
N ARG A 16 0.34 0.91 1.21
CA ARG A 16 1.21 1.12 2.39
C ARG A 16 0.78 2.35 3.19
N GLY A 17 1.12 2.34 4.48
CA GLY A 17 1.00 3.51 5.36
C GLY A 17 -0.26 3.56 6.22
N GLY A 18 -1.23 2.67 5.98
CA GLY A 18 -2.51 2.70 6.69
C GLY A 18 -3.35 3.93 6.36
N SER A 19 -4.35 4.20 7.18
CA SER A 19 -5.25 5.35 7.03
C SER A 19 -5.76 5.84 8.39
N PHE A 20 -6.58 6.90 8.37
CA PHE A 20 -7.19 7.48 9.58
C PHE A 20 -8.15 6.53 10.31
N LEU A 21 -8.52 5.39 9.69
CA LEU A 21 -9.36 4.37 10.31
C LEU A 21 -8.54 3.31 11.08
N CYS A 22 -7.21 3.30 10.96
CA CYS A 22 -6.39 2.29 11.62
C CYS A 22 -6.33 2.49 13.14
N ALA A 23 -6.44 1.39 13.88
CA ALA A 23 -6.38 1.35 15.34
C ALA A 23 -5.71 0.07 15.83
N GLY A 24 -5.08 0.11 17.01
CA GLY A 24 -4.28 -1.00 17.55
C GLY A 24 -5.04 -2.33 17.72
N ASN A 25 -6.36 -2.26 17.89
CA ASN A 25 -7.25 -3.41 18.09
C ASN A 25 -7.87 -3.97 16.79
N PHE A 26 -7.68 -3.31 15.64
CA PHE A 26 -8.31 -3.72 14.39
C PHE A 26 -7.31 -3.78 13.23
N CYS A 27 -6.58 -2.69 12.99
CA CYS A 27 -5.65 -2.58 11.87
C CYS A 27 -4.37 -1.85 12.30
N THR A 28 -3.25 -2.58 12.26
CA THR A 28 -1.93 -2.04 12.63
C THR A 28 -1.07 -1.65 11.44
N ASN A 29 -1.67 -1.48 10.25
CA ASN A 29 -0.93 -1.19 9.01
C ASN A 29 -0.41 0.26 8.91
N TYR A 30 -0.68 1.11 9.91
CA TYR A 30 0.01 2.40 10.08
C TYR A 30 1.52 2.25 10.32
N ARG A 31 1.98 1.06 10.74
CA ARG A 31 3.40 0.76 10.92
C ARG A 31 4.12 0.76 9.58
N VAL A 32 5.38 1.22 9.54
CA VAL A 32 6.20 1.27 8.32
C VAL A 32 6.27 -0.08 7.60
N ALA A 33 6.37 -1.19 8.34
CA ALA A 33 6.40 -2.53 7.78
C ALA A 33 5.03 -3.05 7.29
N GLY A 34 3.93 -2.43 7.72
CA GLY A 34 2.56 -2.83 7.38
C GLY A 34 2.27 -2.73 5.89
N ARG A 35 1.57 -3.74 5.35
CA ARG A 35 1.20 -3.84 3.94
C ARG A 35 -0.26 -4.28 3.83
N SER A 36 -0.94 -3.77 2.80
CA SER A 36 -2.26 -4.23 2.37
C SER A 36 -2.30 -4.24 0.84
N HIS A 37 -3.41 -4.67 0.26
CA HIS A 37 -3.60 -4.77 -1.17
C HIS A 37 -5.06 -4.52 -1.54
N SER A 38 -5.28 -4.15 -2.80
CA SER A 38 -6.60 -4.03 -3.42
C SER A 38 -6.45 -4.15 -4.92
N THR A 39 -7.53 -4.48 -5.63
CA THR A 39 -7.58 -4.38 -7.08
C THR A 39 -7.36 -2.92 -7.53
N PRO A 40 -6.72 -2.69 -8.69
CA PRO A 40 -6.35 -1.35 -9.14
C PRO A 40 -7.53 -0.45 -9.54
N ASP A 41 -8.70 -1.03 -9.79
CA ASP A 41 -9.96 -0.37 -10.14
C ASP A 41 -10.78 0.05 -8.90
N THR A 42 -10.40 -0.41 -7.70
CA THR A 42 -11.10 -0.08 -6.47
C THR A 42 -10.75 1.32 -5.96
N GLY A 43 -11.78 2.16 -5.76
CA GLY A 43 -11.66 3.47 -5.11
C GLY A 43 -12.18 3.46 -3.65
N LEU A 44 -11.39 3.99 -2.72
CA LEU A 44 -11.74 4.09 -1.30
C LEU A 44 -11.46 5.50 -0.78
N ASN A 45 -12.31 6.02 0.11
CA ASN A 45 -12.16 7.36 0.69
C ASN A 45 -10.97 7.52 1.65
N ASN A 46 -10.34 6.41 2.04
CA ASN A 46 -9.21 6.37 2.96
C ASN A 46 -7.92 5.90 2.29
N VAL A 47 -7.87 5.86 0.96
CA VAL A 47 -6.71 5.46 0.16
C VAL A 47 -6.34 6.58 -0.81
N GLY A 48 -5.05 6.88 -0.89
CA GLY A 48 -4.46 7.81 -1.86
C GLY A 48 -3.10 7.34 -2.33
N PHE A 49 -2.38 8.17 -3.09
CA PHE A 49 -1.05 7.83 -3.62
C PHE A 49 -0.08 9.01 -3.59
N ARG A 50 1.22 8.71 -3.73
CA ARG A 50 2.30 9.68 -3.93
C ARG A 50 3.22 9.19 -5.04
N CYS A 51 3.78 10.12 -5.81
CA CYS A 51 4.68 9.81 -6.92
C CYS A 51 6.15 9.77 -6.48
N ALA A 52 6.99 9.14 -7.31
CA ALA A 52 8.45 9.19 -7.22
C ALA A 52 9.04 9.35 -8.64
N LYS A 53 10.27 9.86 -8.73
CA LYS A 53 11.03 9.98 -9.98
C LYS A 53 12.43 9.40 -9.77
N GLY A 54 12.91 8.64 -10.75
CA GLY A 54 14.29 8.16 -10.78
C GLY A 54 15.27 9.32 -10.96
N VAL A 55 16.43 9.22 -10.31
CA VAL A 55 17.58 10.10 -10.55
C VAL A 55 18.45 9.45 -11.62
#